data_AF-A0A821GQA1-F1
#
_entry.id   AF-A0A821GQA1-F1
#
_cell.length_a   1.000
_cell.length_b   1.000
_cell.length_c   1.000
_cell.angle_alpha   90.00
_cell.angle_beta   90.00
_cell.angle_gamma   90.00
#
_symmetry.space_group_name_H-M   'P 1'
#
loop_
_entity.id
_entity.type
_entity.pdbx_description
1 polymer ?
#
loop_
_entity_poly.entity_id
_entity_poly.type
_entity_poly.pdbx_seq_one_letter_code
_entity_poly.pdbx_strand_id
1 'polypeptide(L)' 'MIYSTDSSPWSVAVGDFNNDAMLDIVVTNHGNDNVGVFLGW' A
#
# COMPACT_ATOMS: atom_id res chain seq x y z
N MET A 1 -6.52 -12.11 -3.74
CA MET A 1 -5.64 -11.75 -4.87
C MET A 1 -6.28 -10.60 -5.61
N ILE A 2 -5.72 -9.40 -5.50
CA ILE A 2 -6.18 -8.23 -6.26
C ILE A 2 -5.28 -8.14 -7.49
N TYR A 3 -5.83 -8.43 -8.66
CA TYR A 3 -5.19 -8.16 -9.94
C TYR A 3 -5.83 -6.91 -10.51
N SER A 4 -5.32 -5.75 -10.10
CA SER A 4 -5.66 -4.48 -10.73
C SER A 4 -4.71 -4.31 -11.91
N THR A 5 -5.20 -4.52 -13.11
CA THR A 5 -4.43 -4.43 -14.38
C THR A 5 -3.90 -3.02 -14.69
N ASP A 6 -4.15 -2.05 -13.80
CA ASP A 6 -3.80 -0.63 -13.98
C ASP A 6 -3.06 -0.04 -12.76
N SER A 7 -2.69 -0.85 -11.77
CA SER A 7 -1.78 -0.41 -10.71
C SER A 7 -0.36 -0.41 -11.27
N SER A 8 0.16 0.77 -11.60
CA SER A 8 1.60 0.98 -11.82
C SER A 8 2.22 1.49 -10.51
N PRO A 9 2.61 0.59 -9.58
CA PRO A 9 3.20 0.99 -8.31
C PRO A 9 4.49 1.77 -8.54
N TRP A 10 4.59 2.93 -7.91
CA TRP A 10 5.69 3.87 -8.09
C TRP A 10 6.60 3.92 -6.86
N SER A 11 6.02 3.86 -5.67
CA SER A 11 6.75 3.92 -4.42
C SER A 11 6.09 3.07 -3.34
N VAL A 12 6.93 2.55 -2.45
CA VAL A 12 6.55 1.76 -1.28
C VAL A 12 7.13 2.39 -0.01
N ALA A 13 6.35 2.39 1.06
CA ALA A 13 6.78 2.76 2.40
C ALA A 13 6.36 1.70 3.41
N VAL A 14 7.13 1.57 4.50
CA VAL A 14 6.89 0.63 5.60
C VAL A 14 6.90 1.41 6.91
N GLY A 15 5.92 1.16 7.76
CA GLY A 15 5.75 1.82 9.05
C GLY A 15 4.47 1.38 9.73
N ASP A 16 4.33 1.70 11.01
CA ASP A 16 3.05 1.55 11.72
C ASP A 16 2.18 2.75 11.35
N PHE A 17 1.19 2.53 10.48
CA PHE A 17 0.32 3.59 9.97
C PHE A 17 -1.07 3.59 10.63
N ASN A 18 -1.44 2.53 11.35
CA ASN A 18 -2.72 2.40 12.06
C ASN A 18 -2.60 2.40 13.61
N ASN A 19 -1.38 2.49 14.15
CA ASN A 19 -1.01 2.45 15.57
C ASN A 19 -1.32 1.12 16.29
N ASP A 20 -1.20 -0.02 15.62
CA ASP A 20 -1.38 -1.33 16.25
C ASP A 20 -0.06 -2.00 16.72
N ALA A 21 1.06 -1.27 16.61
CA ALA A 21 2.41 -1.73 16.90
C ALA A 21 2.95 -2.80 15.92
N MET A 22 2.30 -2.99 14.78
CA MET A 22 2.76 -3.83 13.69
C MET A 22 3.17 -2.97 12.49
N LEU A 23 4.02 -3.56 11.63
CA LEU A 23 4.45 -2.87 10.43
C LEU A 23 3.43 -3.07 9.31
N ASP A 24 2.96 -1.96 8.77
CA ASP A 24 2.10 -1.89 7.60
C ASP A 24 2.92 -1.60 6.34
N ILE A 25 2.31 -1.84 5.18
CA ILE A 25 2.86 -1.51 3.86
C ILE A 25 1.93 -0.53 3.16
N VAL A 26 2.50 0.57 2.66
CA VAL A 26 1.79 1.54 1.82
C VAL A 26 2.38 1.52 0.42
N VAL A 27 1.52 1.47 -0.60
CA VAL A 27 1.88 1.46 -2.01
C VAL A 27 1.17 2.60 -2.72
N THR A 28 1.93 3.45 -3.42
CA THR A 28 1.39 4.49 -4.30
C THR A 28 1.36 3.97 -5.74
N ASN A 29 0.22 4.10 -6.43
CA ASN A 29 0.05 3.65 -7.80
C ASN A 29 -0.20 4.86 -8.71
N HIS A 30 0.77 5.18 -9.57
CA HIS A 30 0.67 6.30 -10.51
C HIS A 30 -0.22 5.97 -11.72
N GLY A 31 -0.46 4.68 -12.00
CA GLY A 31 -1.30 4.27 -13.14
C GLY A 31 -2.77 4.68 -12.99
N ASN A 32 -3.24 4.83 -11.75
CA ASN A 32 -4.65 5.07 -11.42
C ASN A 32 -4.85 6.03 -10.23
N ASP A 33 -3.83 6.86 -9.93
CA ASP A 33 -3.83 7.87 -8.86
C ASP A 33 -4.39 7.36 -7.52
N ASN A 34 -4.04 6.13 -7.13
CA ASN A 34 -4.53 5.53 -5.89
C ASN A 34 -3.42 5.11 -4.92
N VAL A 35 -3.81 4.90 -3.67
CA VAL A 35 -2.95 4.47 -2.58
C VAL A 35 -3.56 3.21 -1.96
N GLY A 36 -2.76 2.15 -1.85
CA GLY A 36 -3.11 0.93 -1.13
C GLY A 36 -2.40 0.88 0.22
N VAL A 37 -3.13 0.47 1.26
CA VAL A 37 -2.57 0.19 2.60
C VAL A 37 -2.85 -1.27 2.93
N PHE A 38 -1.79 -2.00 3.27
CA PHE A 38 -1.86 -3.38 3.73
C PHE A 38 -1.49 -3.41 5.20
N LEU A 39 -2.47 -3.73 6.04
CA LEU A 39 -2.29 -3.76 7.48
C LEU A 39 -1.51 -5.00 7.90
N GLY A 40 -0.59 -4.81 8.83
CA GLY A 40 -0.07 -5.88 9.67
C GLY A 40 -1.17 -6.37 10.62
N TRP A 41 -1.12 -7.65 11.01
CA TRP A 41 -1.98 -8.23 12.03
C TRP A 41 -1.24 -9.35 12.75
#